data_AF-A0A2D5MT37-F1
#
_entry.id   AF-A0A2D5MT37-F1
#
_cell.length_a   1.000
_cell.length_b   1.000
_cell.length_c   1.000
_cell.angle_alpha   90.00
_cell.angle_beta   90.00
_cell.angle_gamma   90.00
#
_symmetry.space_group_name_H-M   'P 1'
#
loop_
_entity.id
_entity.type
_entity.pdbx_description
1 polymer ?
#
loop_
_entity_poly.entity_id
_entity_poly.type
_entity_poly.pdbx_seq_one_letter_code
_entity_poly.pdbx_strand_id
1 'polypeptide(L)'
;MLKKLLTSFLGVFRDDSATVLFPGFGVQPENYVVKFPTQHVIRLNIWSEEDYNNIYLIGYPGTRSYRRWFEEKAAACLHNLTQELEHLGAKKVVYFGHSLGSQLAHHIAEKTGSPVISYGGLPYPEKNYKQLTLLGTHDKIVAKYYSKWPERTLPVSNGNHFSCVNEDGKARAEKWRKKLGMRKVYESADDDEVSRKQIDDHLHEFYKSLYVV
;
A
#
# COMPACT_ATOMS: atom_id res chain seq x y z
N MET A 1 3.65 13.18 10.10
CA MET A 1 2.60 12.29 10.65
C MET A 1 2.82 10.81 10.27
N LEU A 2 2.61 10.42 9.00
CA LEU A 2 2.61 9.03 8.53
C LEU A 2 3.86 8.17 8.87
N LYS A 3 5.04 8.77 9.05
CA LYS A 3 6.23 8.04 9.57
C LYS A 3 5.99 7.48 10.97
N LYS A 4 5.53 8.31 11.93
CA LYS A 4 5.22 7.86 13.29
C LYS A 4 4.08 6.85 13.28
N LEU A 5 3.07 7.07 12.43
CA LEU A 5 1.95 6.15 12.22
C LEU A 5 2.41 4.72 11.86
N LEU A 6 3.24 4.61 10.82
CA LEU A 6 3.75 3.32 10.30
C LEU A 6 4.85 2.72 11.20
N THR A 7 5.63 3.56 11.90
CA THR A 7 6.61 3.09 12.90
C THR A 7 5.90 2.55 14.16
N SER A 8 4.84 3.21 14.63
CA SER A 8 4.01 2.70 15.74
C SER A 8 3.33 1.40 15.35
N PHE A 9 2.78 1.30 14.13
CA PHE A 9 2.22 0.06 13.58
C PHE A 9 3.22 -1.09 13.59
N LEU A 10 4.49 -0.84 13.23
CA LEU A 10 5.53 -1.86 13.22
C LEU A 10 6.10 -2.21 14.60
N GLY A 11 6.06 -1.27 15.55
CA GLY A 11 6.60 -1.44 16.90
C GLY A 11 5.75 -2.34 17.81
N VAL A 12 4.56 -2.77 17.38
CA VAL A 12 3.68 -3.67 18.15
C VAL A 12 3.69 -5.11 17.61
N PHE A 13 4.41 -5.40 16.51
CA PHE A 13 4.57 -6.77 16.05
C PHE A 13 5.55 -7.53 16.95
N ARG A 14 5.08 -8.68 17.44
CA ARG A 14 5.92 -9.68 18.14
C ARG A 14 6.82 -10.41 17.15
N ASP A 15 7.80 -11.14 17.65
CA ASP A 15 8.76 -11.91 16.84
C ASP A 15 8.10 -12.91 15.87
N ASP A 16 6.85 -13.32 16.14
CA ASP A 16 6.05 -14.25 15.33
C ASP A 16 5.24 -13.58 14.20
N SER A 17 5.46 -12.30 13.94
CA SER A 17 4.60 -11.49 13.07
C SER A 17 5.39 -10.79 11.96
N ALA A 18 4.84 -10.73 10.74
CA ALA A 18 5.45 -10.09 9.58
C ALA A 18 4.51 -9.09 8.87
N THR A 19 5.09 -8.00 8.35
CA THR A 19 4.40 -7.09 7.41
C THR A 19 4.89 -7.37 5.98
N VAL A 20 3.97 -7.54 5.03
CA VAL A 20 4.32 -7.67 3.60
C VAL A 20 4.01 -6.37 2.90
N LEU A 21 5.01 -5.80 2.22
CA LEU A 21 4.87 -4.53 1.53
C LEU A 21 4.65 -4.72 0.03
N PHE A 22 3.51 -4.22 -0.47
CA PHE A 22 3.14 -4.17 -1.88
C PHE A 22 3.24 -2.73 -2.40
N PRO A 23 4.26 -2.40 -3.22
CA PRO A 23 4.55 -1.02 -3.56
C PRO A 23 3.63 -0.45 -4.65
N GLY A 24 3.37 0.85 -4.56
CA GLY A 24 2.65 1.62 -5.58
C GLY A 24 3.37 1.70 -6.92
N PHE A 25 2.64 2.18 -7.94
CA PHE A 25 3.10 2.19 -9.34
C PHE A 25 4.50 2.81 -9.51
N GLY A 26 5.45 2.00 -9.95
CA GLY A 26 6.83 2.41 -10.24
C GLY A 26 7.70 2.75 -9.03
N VAL A 27 7.21 2.51 -7.82
CA VAL A 27 7.98 2.62 -6.59
C VAL A 27 8.62 1.27 -6.26
N GLN A 28 9.85 1.26 -5.73
CA GLN A 28 10.50 0.03 -5.24
C GLN A 28 10.30 -0.12 -3.72
N PRO A 29 10.35 -1.34 -3.15
CA PRO A 29 10.14 -1.55 -1.72
C PRO A 29 11.13 -0.78 -0.80
N GLU A 30 12.31 -0.46 -1.30
CA GLU A 30 13.36 0.26 -0.56
C GLU A 30 12.96 1.73 -0.30
N ASN A 31 12.12 2.32 -1.17
CA ASN A 31 11.64 3.69 -1.01
C ASN A 31 10.74 3.89 0.22
N TYR A 32 10.31 2.80 0.86
CA TYR A 32 9.48 2.81 2.08
C TYR A 32 10.32 2.68 3.37
N VAL A 33 11.63 2.41 3.28
CA VAL A 33 12.50 2.10 4.44
C VAL A 33 12.50 3.20 5.51
N VAL A 34 12.36 4.48 5.12
CA VAL A 34 12.26 5.61 6.06
C VAL A 34 10.99 5.55 6.94
N LYS A 35 9.97 4.79 6.54
CA LYS A 35 8.70 4.58 7.27
C LYS A 35 8.59 3.16 7.86
N PHE A 36 9.27 2.17 7.27
CA PHE A 36 9.28 0.77 7.69
C PHE A 36 10.69 0.28 8.09
N PRO A 37 11.19 0.64 9.29
CA PRO A 37 12.58 0.43 9.69
C PRO A 37 12.88 -0.98 10.27
N THR A 38 11.94 -1.92 10.29
CA THR A 38 12.08 -3.18 11.03
C THR A 38 12.51 -4.38 10.17
N GLN A 39 13.03 -5.40 10.86
CA GLN A 39 13.49 -6.68 10.30
C GLN A 39 12.33 -7.57 9.81
N HIS A 40 11.13 -7.44 10.39
CA HIS A 40 9.95 -8.24 10.07
C HIS A 40 9.12 -7.68 8.88
N VAL A 41 9.79 -7.15 7.86
CA VAL A 41 9.14 -6.55 6.67
C VAL A 41 9.59 -7.27 5.41
N ILE A 42 8.70 -8.10 4.86
CA ILE A 42 8.89 -8.78 3.57
C ILE A 42 8.64 -7.74 2.47
N ARG A 43 9.66 -7.51 1.64
CA ARG A 43 9.70 -6.42 0.65
C ARG A 43 9.55 -7.00 -0.76
N LEU A 44 8.31 -7.21 -1.20
CA LEU A 44 8.03 -7.80 -2.51
C LEU A 44 8.11 -6.74 -3.62
N ASN A 45 9.16 -6.79 -4.44
CA ASN A 45 9.20 -5.97 -5.64
C ASN A 45 8.31 -6.56 -6.75
N ILE A 46 7.19 -5.90 -7.02
CA ILE A 46 6.23 -6.31 -8.07
C ILE A 46 6.51 -5.66 -9.43
N TRP A 47 7.42 -4.67 -9.50
CA TRP A 47 7.71 -3.87 -10.69
C TRP A 47 9.15 -4.13 -11.18
N SER A 48 9.30 -4.80 -12.32
CA SER A 48 10.57 -4.91 -13.03
C SER A 48 10.77 -3.74 -14.00
N GLU A 49 12.01 -3.54 -14.46
CA GLU A 49 12.28 -2.61 -15.57
C GLU A 49 11.64 -3.08 -16.89
N GLU A 50 11.41 -4.39 -17.05
CA GLU A 50 10.71 -4.96 -18.20
C GLU A 50 9.22 -4.59 -18.18
N ASP A 51 8.53 -4.76 -17.04
CA ASP A 51 7.13 -4.32 -16.88
C ASP A 51 6.97 -2.85 -17.27
N TYR A 52 7.97 -2.03 -16.93
CA TYR A 52 7.97 -0.61 -17.21
C TYR A 52 8.27 -0.27 -18.67
N ASN A 53 9.23 -0.94 -19.31
CA ASN A 53 9.50 -0.74 -20.73
C ASN A 53 8.33 -1.23 -21.59
N ASN A 54 7.63 -2.28 -21.14
CA ASN A 54 6.47 -2.88 -21.80
C ASN A 54 5.11 -2.40 -21.24
N ILE A 55 5.08 -1.30 -20.48
CA ILE A 55 3.88 -0.89 -19.74
C ILE A 55 2.66 -0.58 -20.62
N TYR A 56 2.87 -0.17 -21.88
CA TYR A 56 1.79 0.00 -22.86
C TYR A 56 1.18 -1.34 -23.31
N LEU A 57 1.95 -2.43 -23.28
CA LEU A 57 1.48 -3.79 -23.59
C LEU A 57 0.72 -4.39 -22.40
N ILE A 58 1.06 -4.00 -21.16
CA ILE A 58 0.25 -4.28 -19.97
C ILE A 58 -1.09 -3.53 -20.07
N GLY A 59 -1.06 -2.24 -20.42
CA GLY A 59 -2.26 -1.42 -20.57
C GLY A 59 -2.90 -1.01 -19.24
N TYR A 60 -4.15 -0.56 -19.29
CA TYR A 60 -4.84 0.05 -18.15
C TYR A 60 -5.67 -0.97 -17.34
N PRO A 61 -5.89 -0.73 -16.02
CA PRO A 61 -6.83 -1.51 -15.22
C PRO A 61 -8.19 -1.67 -15.92
N GLY A 62 -8.64 -2.92 -16.06
CA GLY A 62 -9.85 -3.30 -16.80
C GLY A 62 -9.59 -3.96 -18.16
N THR A 63 -8.40 -3.82 -18.77
CA THR A 63 -8.07 -4.56 -20.00
C THR A 63 -7.71 -6.02 -19.71
N ARG A 64 -7.84 -6.88 -20.73
CA ARG A 64 -7.43 -8.30 -20.66
C ARG A 64 -5.93 -8.46 -20.40
N SER A 65 -5.11 -7.60 -21.01
CA SER A 65 -3.65 -7.58 -20.84
C SER A 65 -3.26 -7.24 -19.40
N TYR A 66 -3.89 -6.22 -18.80
CA TYR A 66 -3.63 -5.83 -17.41
C TYR A 66 -4.06 -6.93 -16.45
N ARG A 67 -5.22 -7.56 -16.69
CA ARG A 67 -5.69 -8.68 -15.86
C ARG A 67 -4.71 -9.84 -15.86
N ARG A 68 -4.21 -10.24 -17.04
CA ARG A 68 -3.20 -11.30 -17.16
C ARG A 68 -1.93 -10.97 -16.39
N TRP A 69 -1.38 -9.77 -16.60
CA TRP A 69 -0.20 -9.30 -15.87
C TRP A 69 -0.42 -9.31 -14.35
N PHE A 70 -1.58 -8.83 -13.89
CA PHE A 70 -1.94 -8.79 -12.48
C PHE A 70 -2.03 -10.19 -11.86
N GLU A 71 -2.64 -11.15 -12.57
CA GLU A 71 -2.73 -12.56 -12.14
C GLU A 71 -1.34 -13.21 -12.07
N GLU A 72 -0.47 -12.97 -13.07
CA GLU A 72 0.92 -13.43 -13.10
C GLU A 72 1.73 -12.86 -11.91
N LYS A 73 1.60 -11.55 -11.63
CA LYS A 73 2.24 -10.92 -10.46
C LYS A 73 1.70 -11.43 -9.13
N ALA A 74 0.38 -11.60 -9.01
CA ALA A 74 -0.24 -12.11 -7.78
C ALA A 74 0.23 -13.53 -7.45
N ALA A 75 0.37 -14.39 -8.46
CA ALA A 75 0.90 -15.75 -8.30
C ALA A 75 2.37 -15.74 -7.87
N ALA A 76 3.22 -14.93 -8.52
CA ALA A 76 4.63 -14.78 -8.15
C ALA A 76 4.79 -14.22 -6.72
N CYS A 77 3.99 -13.22 -6.34
CA CYS A 77 4.00 -12.67 -4.99
C CYS A 77 3.65 -13.73 -3.93
N LEU A 78 2.61 -14.54 -4.19
CA LEU A 78 2.18 -15.58 -3.25
C LEU A 78 3.25 -16.67 -3.10
N HIS A 79 3.90 -17.09 -4.19
CA HIS A 79 4.98 -18.08 -4.15
C HIS A 79 6.16 -17.62 -3.30
N ASN A 80 6.67 -16.41 -3.58
CA ASN A 80 7.79 -15.83 -2.83
C ASN A 80 7.41 -15.58 -1.36
N LEU A 81 6.17 -15.13 -1.11
CA LEU A 81 5.68 -14.87 0.24
C LEU A 81 5.67 -16.13 1.12
N THR A 82 5.26 -17.28 0.59
CA THR A 82 5.29 -18.54 1.36
C THR A 82 6.71 -18.88 1.82
N GLN A 83 7.70 -18.77 0.93
CA GLN A 83 9.11 -19.06 1.25
C GLN A 83 9.68 -18.10 2.31
N GLU A 84 9.41 -16.81 2.18
CA GLU A 84 9.85 -15.78 3.14
C GLU A 84 9.19 -15.93 4.51
N LEU A 85 7.90 -16.29 4.56
CA LEU A 85 7.18 -16.53 5.82
C LEU A 85 7.69 -17.78 6.55
N GLU A 86 7.96 -18.86 5.82
CA GLU A 86 8.57 -20.07 6.36
C GLU A 86 9.97 -19.77 6.92
N HIS A 87 10.80 -19.01 6.20
CA HIS A 87 12.13 -18.62 6.66
C HIS A 87 12.10 -17.77 7.94
N LEU A 88 11.15 -16.83 8.04
CA LEU A 88 10.99 -15.95 9.21
C LEU A 88 10.22 -16.61 10.37
N GLY A 89 9.63 -17.80 10.18
CA GLY A 89 8.77 -18.45 11.17
C GLY A 89 7.50 -17.66 11.52
N ALA A 90 7.08 -16.76 10.64
CA ALA A 90 6.01 -15.80 10.92
C ALA A 90 4.62 -16.45 10.85
N LYS A 91 3.88 -16.36 11.95
CA LYS A 91 2.53 -16.93 12.15
C LYS A 91 1.42 -15.92 11.89
N LYS A 92 1.70 -14.63 12.08
CA LYS A 92 0.76 -13.53 11.80
C LYS A 92 1.29 -12.67 10.68
N VAL A 93 0.45 -12.37 9.71
CA VAL A 93 0.85 -11.60 8.53
C VAL A 93 -0.13 -10.48 8.29
N VAL A 94 0.37 -9.26 8.08
CA VAL A 94 -0.42 -8.10 7.68
C VAL A 94 0.14 -7.52 6.39
N TYR A 95 -0.73 -7.21 5.43
CA TYR A 95 -0.33 -6.65 4.15
C TYR A 95 -0.45 -5.12 4.19
N PHE A 96 0.62 -4.43 3.83
CA PHE A 96 0.59 -3.00 3.53
C PHE A 96 0.65 -2.80 2.02
N GLY A 97 -0.37 -2.18 1.45
CA GLY A 97 -0.43 -1.86 0.02
C GLY A 97 -0.50 -0.36 -0.23
N HIS A 98 0.31 0.13 -1.16
CA HIS A 98 0.23 1.51 -1.64
C HIS A 98 -0.30 1.55 -3.08
N SER A 99 -1.26 2.44 -3.38
CA SER A 99 -1.72 2.69 -4.76
C SER A 99 -2.17 1.41 -5.48
N LEU A 100 -1.60 1.06 -6.63
CA LEU A 100 -1.87 -0.22 -7.31
C LEU A 100 -1.45 -1.46 -6.48
N GLY A 101 -0.44 -1.34 -5.62
CA GLY A 101 -0.03 -2.40 -4.69
C GLY A 101 -1.13 -2.77 -3.69
N SER A 102 -2.03 -1.83 -3.35
CA SER A 102 -3.23 -2.12 -2.55
C SER A 102 -4.12 -3.17 -3.20
N GLN A 103 -4.28 -3.15 -4.53
CA GLN A 103 -5.14 -4.12 -5.23
C GLN A 103 -4.55 -5.53 -5.16
N LEU A 104 -3.23 -5.69 -5.26
CA LEU A 104 -2.55 -6.97 -5.07
C LEU A 104 -2.64 -7.45 -3.61
N ALA A 105 -2.42 -6.57 -2.63
CA ALA A 105 -2.60 -6.88 -1.22
C ALA A 105 -4.01 -7.41 -0.92
N HIS A 106 -5.06 -6.72 -1.41
CA HIS A 106 -6.44 -7.15 -1.27
C HIS A 106 -6.73 -8.49 -1.99
N HIS A 107 -6.22 -8.71 -3.21
CA HIS A 107 -6.40 -9.96 -3.95
C HIS A 107 -5.72 -11.17 -3.28
N ILE A 108 -4.58 -10.97 -2.62
CA ILE A 108 -3.90 -12.03 -1.87
C ILE A 108 -4.60 -12.25 -0.52
N ALA A 109 -5.07 -11.19 0.14
CA ALA A 109 -5.86 -11.28 1.37
C ALA A 109 -7.17 -12.05 1.22
N GLU A 110 -7.83 -11.97 0.05
CA GLU A 110 -9.01 -12.80 -0.26
C GLU A 110 -8.72 -14.31 -0.19
N LYS A 111 -7.47 -14.73 -0.39
CA LYS A 111 -7.05 -16.14 -0.35
C LYS A 111 -6.46 -16.54 1.00
N THR A 112 -5.83 -15.61 1.71
CA THR A 112 -5.07 -15.89 2.95
C THR A 112 -5.76 -15.42 4.24
N GLY A 113 -6.86 -14.67 4.14
CA GLY A 113 -7.55 -14.06 5.30
C GLY A 113 -6.73 -12.98 6.03
N SER A 114 -5.53 -12.65 5.52
CA SER A 114 -4.60 -11.73 6.18
C SER A 114 -5.13 -10.29 6.18
N PRO A 115 -5.02 -9.53 7.28
CA PRO A 115 -5.46 -8.14 7.30
C PRO A 115 -4.72 -7.25 6.29
N VAL A 116 -5.41 -6.24 5.76
CA VAL A 116 -4.86 -5.28 4.79
C VAL A 116 -4.91 -3.86 5.35
N ILE A 117 -3.80 -3.14 5.27
CA ILE A 117 -3.76 -1.68 5.36
C ILE A 117 -3.42 -1.14 3.98
N SER A 118 -4.30 -0.30 3.43
CA SER A 118 -4.06 0.37 2.15
C SER A 118 -3.75 1.85 2.37
N TYR A 119 -2.82 2.41 1.59
CA TYR A 119 -2.56 3.85 1.53
C TYR A 119 -2.72 4.35 0.09
N GLY A 120 -3.49 5.43 -0.12
CA GLY A 120 -3.69 6.02 -1.45
C GLY A 120 -4.22 4.99 -2.45
N GLY A 121 -5.06 4.05 -2.01
CA GLY A 121 -5.66 3.01 -2.85
C GLY A 121 -7.01 3.45 -3.44
N LEU A 122 -7.40 2.82 -4.54
CA LEU A 122 -8.79 2.83 -5.00
C LEU A 122 -9.70 2.15 -3.95
N PRO A 123 -10.99 2.52 -3.85
CA PRO A 123 -11.89 1.91 -2.88
C PRO A 123 -12.03 0.42 -3.13
N TYR A 124 -11.94 -0.36 -2.07
CA TYR A 124 -12.14 -1.81 -2.10
C TYR A 124 -13.42 -2.18 -1.33
N PRO A 125 -14.29 -3.06 -1.88
CA PRO A 125 -15.46 -3.53 -1.16
C PRO A 125 -15.07 -4.33 0.09
N GLU A 126 -15.94 -4.39 1.09
CA GLU A 126 -15.71 -5.27 2.26
C GLU A 126 -15.66 -6.74 1.86
N LYS A 127 -14.83 -7.49 2.60
CA LYS A 127 -14.52 -8.90 2.40
C LYS A 127 -14.36 -9.58 3.77
N ASN A 128 -14.20 -10.90 3.76
CA ASN A 128 -14.02 -11.73 4.96
C ASN A 128 -12.60 -11.63 5.57
N TYR A 129 -12.00 -10.45 5.56
CA TYR A 129 -10.75 -10.12 6.26
C TYR A 129 -10.78 -8.66 6.70
N LYS A 130 -9.92 -8.32 7.66
CA LYS A 130 -9.88 -6.98 8.26
C LYS A 130 -9.15 -6.01 7.35
N GLN A 131 -9.79 -4.91 7.01
CA GLN A 131 -9.22 -3.89 6.14
C GLN A 131 -9.22 -2.50 6.79
N LEU A 132 -8.17 -1.73 6.54
CA LEU A 132 -8.05 -0.33 6.94
C LEU A 132 -7.55 0.50 5.76
N THR A 133 -8.35 1.47 5.32
CA THR A 133 -8.00 2.34 4.19
C THR A 133 -7.56 3.70 4.71
N LEU A 134 -6.37 4.13 4.31
CA LEU A 134 -5.79 5.44 4.59
C LEU A 134 -5.71 6.26 3.29
N LEU A 135 -6.12 7.52 3.32
CA LEU A 135 -6.02 8.41 2.16
C LEU A 135 -5.49 9.78 2.58
N GLY A 136 -4.48 10.27 1.86
CA GLY A 136 -3.98 11.63 2.06
C GLY A 136 -5.02 12.68 1.69
N THR A 137 -5.22 13.70 2.52
CA THR A 137 -6.18 14.79 2.24
C THR A 137 -5.82 15.60 0.98
N HIS A 138 -4.56 15.54 0.52
CA HIS A 138 -4.05 16.15 -0.69
C HIS A 138 -3.63 15.11 -1.76
N ASP A 139 -4.08 13.85 -1.66
CA ASP A 139 -3.87 12.82 -2.71
C ASP A 139 -4.68 13.16 -3.97
N LYS A 140 -4.15 14.05 -4.80
CA LYS A 140 -4.79 14.50 -6.05
C LYS A 140 -4.74 13.43 -7.14
N ILE A 141 -3.99 12.33 -6.94
CA ILE A 141 -3.91 11.21 -7.88
C ILE A 141 -5.16 10.31 -7.76
N VAL A 142 -5.63 10.07 -6.54
CA VAL A 142 -6.73 9.14 -6.26
C VAL A 142 -8.01 9.86 -5.83
N ALA A 143 -7.94 11.03 -5.18
CA ALA A 143 -9.13 11.82 -4.80
C ALA A 143 -10.12 12.02 -5.96
N LYS A 144 -9.62 12.20 -7.20
CA LYS A 144 -10.44 12.35 -8.41
C LYS A 144 -11.35 11.15 -8.76
N TYR A 145 -11.14 9.98 -8.15
CA TYR A 145 -12.00 8.80 -8.31
C TYR A 145 -13.10 8.73 -7.24
N TYR A 146 -13.12 9.68 -6.30
CA TYR A 146 -14.09 9.79 -5.23
C TYR A 146 -14.94 11.06 -5.43
N SER A 147 -16.27 10.92 -5.43
CA SER A 147 -17.21 12.06 -5.52
C SER A 147 -17.43 12.77 -4.18
N LYS A 148 -17.17 12.07 -3.07
CA LYS A 148 -17.18 12.54 -1.69
C LYS A 148 -16.13 11.76 -0.90
N TRP A 149 -15.78 12.21 0.31
CA TRP A 149 -14.86 11.45 1.16
C TRP A 149 -15.40 10.02 1.42
N PRO A 150 -14.58 8.95 1.34
CA PRO A 150 -15.09 7.60 1.49
C PRO A 150 -15.37 7.29 2.96
N GLU A 151 -16.59 6.83 3.27
CA GLU A 151 -17.10 6.66 4.64
C GLU A 151 -16.28 5.69 5.52
N ARG A 152 -15.46 4.83 4.91
CA ARG A 152 -14.63 3.81 5.57
C ARG A 152 -13.12 4.04 5.36
N THR A 153 -12.74 5.28 5.04
CA THR A 153 -11.35 5.69 4.80
C THR A 153 -10.92 6.75 5.80
N LEU A 154 -9.82 6.52 6.51
CA LEU A 154 -9.28 7.49 7.45
C LEU A 154 -8.49 8.58 6.70
N PRO A 155 -8.76 9.87 6.98
CA PRO A 155 -7.99 10.98 6.43
C PRO A 155 -6.60 11.05 7.07
N VAL A 156 -5.58 11.08 6.22
CA VAL A 156 -4.21 11.42 6.59
C VAL A 156 -3.99 12.88 6.25
N SER A 157 -4.26 13.75 7.24
CA SER A 157 -3.91 15.18 7.28
C SER A 157 -2.56 15.47 6.62
N ASN A 158 -2.58 16.43 5.69
CA ASN A 158 -1.43 16.92 4.92
C ASN A 158 -0.69 15.82 4.13
N GLY A 159 -1.30 14.64 4.03
CA GLY A 159 -0.83 13.53 3.23
C GLY A 159 -1.17 13.75 1.76
N ASN A 160 -0.22 13.47 0.89
CA ASN A 160 -0.40 13.32 -0.55
C ASN A 160 -0.21 11.85 -0.95
N HIS A 161 -0.35 11.50 -2.24
CA HIS A 161 -0.21 10.12 -2.71
C HIS A 161 1.15 9.51 -2.32
N PHE A 162 2.22 10.29 -2.38
CA PHE A 162 3.58 9.83 -2.11
C PHE A 162 4.04 9.94 -0.66
N SER A 163 3.19 10.31 0.30
CA SER A 163 3.62 10.55 1.69
C SER A 163 4.14 9.29 2.43
N CYS A 164 3.83 8.10 1.91
CA CYS A 164 4.31 6.81 2.42
C CYS A 164 5.71 6.42 1.89
N VAL A 165 6.28 7.16 0.94
CA VAL A 165 7.59 6.87 0.31
C VAL A 165 8.60 8.01 0.58
N ASN A 166 9.83 7.82 0.09
CA ASN A 166 10.83 8.89 -0.03
C ASN A 166 10.74 9.60 -1.41
N GLU A 167 11.47 10.70 -1.56
CA GLU A 167 11.47 11.49 -2.81
C GLU A 167 12.00 10.69 -4.01
N ASP A 168 12.93 9.73 -3.84
CA ASP A 168 13.38 8.87 -4.93
C ASP A 168 12.24 8.02 -5.50
N GLY A 169 11.43 7.43 -4.62
CA GLY A 169 10.26 6.63 -5.01
C GLY A 169 9.21 7.46 -5.73
N LYS A 170 8.97 8.69 -5.27
CA LYS A 170 8.11 9.67 -5.94
C LYS A 170 8.67 10.06 -7.31
N ALA A 171 9.94 10.46 -7.40
CA ALA A 171 10.58 10.86 -8.65
C ALA A 171 10.60 9.71 -9.68
N ARG A 172 10.82 8.47 -9.23
CA ARG A 172 10.72 7.26 -10.05
C ARG A 172 9.29 7.06 -10.56
N ALA A 173 8.29 7.08 -9.69
CA ALA A 173 6.88 6.97 -10.07
C ALA A 173 6.43 8.09 -11.03
N GLU A 174 6.86 9.34 -10.81
CA GLU A 174 6.58 10.48 -11.70
C GLU A 174 7.24 10.33 -13.08
N LYS A 175 8.51 9.92 -13.12
CA LYS A 175 9.21 9.55 -14.37
C LYS A 175 8.45 8.46 -15.13
N TRP A 176 7.89 7.49 -14.39
CA TRP A 176 7.16 6.36 -14.96
C TRP A 176 5.79 6.76 -15.51
N ARG A 177 5.04 7.59 -14.77
CA ARG A 177 3.79 8.22 -15.24
C ARG A 177 4.00 9.10 -16.47
N LYS A 178 5.14 9.82 -16.54
CA LYS A 178 5.49 10.65 -17.69
C LYS A 178 5.74 9.82 -18.95
N LYS A 179 6.44 8.68 -18.88
CA LYS A 179 6.56 7.77 -20.04
C LYS A 179 5.17 7.38 -20.56
N LEU A 180 4.28 6.92 -19.68
CA LEU A 180 2.90 6.55 -20.00
C LEU A 180 2.00 7.68 -20.57
N GLY A 181 2.50 8.90 -20.75
CA GLY A 181 1.69 10.04 -21.21
C GLY A 181 0.63 10.49 -20.20
N MET A 182 0.69 10.03 -18.94
CA MET A 182 -0.25 10.44 -17.91
C MET A 182 -0.04 11.92 -17.57
N ARG A 183 -1.13 12.69 -17.44
CA ARG A 183 -1.06 14.09 -17.01
C ARG A 183 -0.33 14.20 -15.67
N LYS A 184 0.61 15.16 -15.58
CA LYS A 184 1.29 15.53 -14.33
C LYS A 184 0.24 16.03 -13.33
N VAL A 185 0.32 15.52 -12.11
CA VAL A 185 -0.53 15.94 -10.99
C VAL A 185 0.36 16.69 -10.01
N TYR A 186 -0.01 17.93 -9.68
CA TYR A 186 0.77 18.77 -8.76
C TYR A 186 0.29 18.55 -7.32
N GLU A 187 0.92 17.59 -6.65
CA GLU A 187 0.71 17.38 -5.22
C GLU A 187 1.43 18.45 -4.40
N SER A 188 0.65 19.28 -3.72
CA SER A 188 1.09 20.20 -2.67
C SER A 188 0.48 19.70 -1.36
N ALA A 189 1.28 19.64 -0.30
CA ALA A 189 0.77 19.58 1.06
C ALA A 189 0.75 21.02 1.58
N ASP A 190 -0.38 21.42 2.15
CA ASP A 190 -0.51 22.68 2.89
C ASP A 190 -0.50 22.35 4.39
N ASP A 191 -0.18 23.31 5.28
CA ASP A 191 0.19 23.04 6.69
C ASP A 191 -0.99 22.91 7.69
N ASP A 192 -2.15 22.37 7.28
CA ASP A 192 -3.36 22.30 8.13
C ASP A 192 -3.41 21.07 9.09
N GLU A 193 -3.16 21.28 10.38
CA GLU A 193 -3.15 20.20 11.40
C GLU A 193 -4.56 19.72 11.86
N VAL A 194 -5.19 18.77 11.15
CA VAL A 194 -6.42 18.06 11.60
C VAL A 194 -6.45 16.61 11.06
N SER A 195 -6.41 15.51 11.83
CA SER A 195 -6.55 15.32 13.29
C SER A 195 -5.81 14.03 13.79
N ARG A 196 -4.63 14.17 14.41
CA ARG A 196 -3.72 13.05 14.78
C ARG A 196 -4.38 11.92 15.60
N LYS A 197 -5.09 12.28 16.67
CA LYS A 197 -5.66 11.34 17.65
C LYS A 197 -6.62 10.33 17.02
N GLN A 198 -7.45 10.74 16.07
CA GLN A 198 -8.46 9.86 15.48
C GLN A 198 -7.83 8.71 14.66
N ILE A 199 -6.72 8.95 13.99
CA ILE A 199 -6.02 7.91 13.21
C ILE A 199 -5.34 6.91 14.16
N ASP A 200 -4.68 7.42 15.20
CA ASP A 200 -4.02 6.60 16.22
C ASP A 200 -5.03 5.72 16.98
N ASP A 201 -6.18 6.27 17.39
CA ASP A 201 -7.27 5.53 18.06
C ASP A 201 -7.82 4.41 17.16
N HIS A 202 -8.11 4.68 15.88
CA HIS A 202 -8.63 3.65 14.96
C HIS A 202 -7.59 2.57 14.62
N LEU A 203 -6.30 2.92 14.50
CA LEU A 203 -5.22 1.95 14.34
C LEU A 203 -5.07 1.06 15.57
N HIS A 204 -5.21 1.63 16.76
CA HIS A 204 -5.15 0.89 18.01
C HIS A 204 -6.32 -0.09 18.16
N GLU A 205 -7.54 0.31 17.79
CA GLU A 205 -8.70 -0.60 17.78
C GLU A 205 -8.60 -1.66 16.67
N PHE A 206 -8.15 -1.29 15.46
CA PHE A 206 -7.85 -2.26 14.39
C PHE A 206 -6.86 -3.30 14.89
N TYR A 207 -5.76 -2.86 15.52
CA TYR A 207 -4.73 -3.72 16.10
C TYR A 207 -5.26 -4.58 17.25
N LYS A 208 -5.99 -4.04 18.25
CA LYS A 208 -6.60 -4.83 19.33
C LYS A 208 -7.39 -6.00 18.74
N SER A 209 -8.17 -5.73 17.69
CA SER A 209 -8.96 -6.75 17.03
C SER A 209 -8.12 -7.87 16.36
N LEU A 210 -6.82 -7.68 16.10
CA LEU A 210 -5.92 -8.72 15.57
C LEU A 210 -5.30 -9.62 16.66
N TYR A 211 -5.44 -9.25 17.94
CA TYR A 211 -4.78 -9.93 19.07
C TYR A 211 -5.71 -10.30 20.23
N VAL A 212 -6.89 -9.69 20.35
CA VAL A 212 -7.94 -10.12 21.26
C VAL A 212 -8.77 -11.20 20.56
N VAL A 213 -8.67 -12.42 21.08
CA VAL A 213 -9.52 -13.59 20.79
C VAL A 213 -10.18 -13.99 22.11
#